data_AF-A0A9P6UAG7-F1
#
_entry.id   AF-A0A9P6UAG7-F1
#
_cell.length_a   1.000
_cell.length_b   1.000
_cell.length_c   1.000
_cell.angle_alpha   90.00
_cell.angle_beta   90.00
_cell.angle_gamma   90.00
#
_symmetry.space_group_name_H-M   'P 1'
#
loop_
_entity.id
_entity.type
_entity.pdbx_description
1 polymer ?
#
loop_
_entity_poly.entity_id
_entity_poly.type
_entity_poly.pdbx_seq_one_letter_code
_entity_poly.pdbx_strand_id
1 'polypeptide(L)'
;MQHTRLLYTVALILLCCLSTAHAALVEGRLLATSYGRYEEGSFHPSTTLQLNGGRFRTVALTNGQFFFPDVPSGKYVLEVKSQQYTFSKIHLHISSSGEIMAFPFSIGNDWSNAHVSLPYPLMLRPRLSPTQFLSPEGLKVVRWFSNPLLLMTGFCLLMSRLNLY
;
A
#
# COMPACT_ATOMS: atom_id res chain seq x y z
N MET A 1 -51.56 29.12 15.62
CA MET A 1 -50.74 28.03 16.21
C MET A 1 -50.20 27.02 15.19
N GLN A 2 -50.93 26.66 14.12
CA GLN A 2 -50.43 25.72 13.10
C GLN A 2 -49.39 26.32 12.12
N HIS A 3 -49.57 27.58 11.69
CA HIS A 3 -48.64 28.24 10.77
C HIS A 3 -47.21 28.43 11.33
N THR A 4 -47.08 28.71 12.62
CA THR A 4 -45.77 28.82 13.28
C THR A 4 -45.04 27.48 13.35
N ARG A 5 -45.76 26.37 13.57
CA ARG A 5 -45.17 25.02 13.55
C ARG A 5 -44.70 24.60 12.15
N LEU A 6 -45.48 24.91 11.12
CA LEU A 6 -45.11 24.66 9.72
C LEU A 6 -43.87 25.45 9.30
N LEU A 7 -43.77 26.72 9.71
CA LEU A 7 -42.60 27.56 9.44
C LEU A 7 -41.33 27.01 10.11
N TYR A 8 -41.42 26.56 11.37
CA TYR A 8 -40.29 25.93 12.04
C TYR A 8 -39.86 24.62 11.37
N THR A 9 -40.80 23.78 10.92
CA THR A 9 -40.45 22.54 10.22
C THR A 9 -39.79 22.82 8.87
N VAL A 10 -40.27 23.81 8.11
CA VAL A 10 -39.66 24.18 6.82
C VAL A 10 -38.26 24.79 7.04
N ALA A 11 -38.09 25.63 8.05
CA ALA A 11 -36.79 26.20 8.40
C ALA A 11 -35.79 25.12 8.83
N LEU A 12 -36.23 24.10 9.59
CA LEU A 12 -35.37 23.01 10.05
C LEU A 12 -34.96 22.09 8.89
N ILE A 13 -35.85 21.85 7.93
CA ILE A 13 -35.54 21.12 6.68
C ILE A 13 -34.55 21.92 5.81
N LEU A 14 -34.75 23.24 5.66
CA LEU A 14 -33.84 24.11 4.91
C LEU A 14 -32.44 24.15 5.54
N LEU A 15 -32.34 24.28 6.87
CA LEU A 15 -31.07 24.27 7.59
C LEU A 15 -30.33 22.94 7.42
N CYS A 16 -31.07 21.83 7.36
CA CYS A 16 -30.51 20.49 7.14
C CYS A 16 -30.04 20.30 5.69
N CYS A 17 -30.71 20.90 4.70
CA CYS A 17 -30.28 20.86 3.30
C CYS A 17 -29.02 21.72 3.04
N LEU A 18 -28.72 22.74 3.86
CA LEU A 18 -27.49 23.52 3.74
C LEU A 18 -26.24 22.75 4.18
N SER A 19 -26.36 21.63 4.89
CA SER A 19 -25.22 20.84 5.38
C SER A 19 -24.75 19.77 4.40
N THR A 20 -25.08 19.86 3.11
CA THR A 20 -24.63 18.90 2.11
C THR A 20 -23.10 18.83 2.10
N ALA A 21 -22.58 17.72 2.61
CA ALA A 21 -21.15 17.46 2.65
C ALA A 21 -20.65 17.32 1.22
N HIS A 22 -19.64 18.12 0.86
CA HIS A 22 -19.01 18.06 -0.44
C HIS A 22 -18.21 16.76 -0.54
N ALA A 23 -18.61 15.88 -1.45
CA ALA A 23 -18.01 14.57 -1.64
C ALA A 23 -17.29 14.53 -3.00
N ALA A 24 -15.99 14.27 -2.98
CA ALA A 24 -15.15 14.21 -4.18
C ALA A 24 -14.98 12.76 -4.65
N LEU A 25 -14.83 12.59 -5.97
CA LEU A 25 -14.48 11.32 -6.59
C LEU A 25 -12.94 11.24 -6.67
N VAL A 26 -12.34 10.31 -5.95
CA VAL A 26 -10.89 10.08 -6.00
C VAL A 26 -10.59 8.97 -6.98
N GLU A 27 -9.93 9.29 -8.08
CA GLU A 27 -9.51 8.30 -9.08
C GLU A 27 -7.99 8.18 -9.20
N GLY A 28 -7.57 7.02 -9.67
CA GLY A 28 -6.16 6.75 -9.91
C GLY A 28 -5.92 5.46 -10.65
N ARG A 29 -4.65 5.23 -10.98
CA ARG A 29 -4.16 4.06 -11.69
C ARG A 29 -2.93 3.49 -10.99
N LEU A 30 -2.95 2.18 -10.78
CA LEU A 30 -1.82 1.39 -10.35
C LEU A 30 -0.97 1.04 -11.57
N LEU A 31 0.34 1.25 -11.47
CA LEU A 31 1.30 0.74 -12.44
C LEU A 31 1.86 -0.59 -11.94
N ALA A 32 2.11 -1.51 -12.86
CA ALA A 32 2.86 -2.71 -12.54
C ALA A 32 4.35 -2.47 -12.79
N THR A 33 5.20 -3.28 -12.18
CA THR A 33 6.61 -3.31 -12.52
C THR A 33 7.01 -4.69 -13.01
N SER A 34 7.63 -4.73 -14.18
CA SER A 34 8.17 -5.93 -14.80
C SER A 34 9.61 -5.63 -15.20
N TYR A 35 10.57 -6.43 -14.70
CA TYR A 35 12.01 -6.25 -14.98
C TYR A 35 12.54 -4.82 -14.77
N GLY A 36 12.04 -4.12 -13.73
CA GLY A 36 12.47 -2.75 -13.42
C GLY A 36 11.85 -1.65 -14.29
N ARG A 37 10.94 -2.01 -15.21
CA ARG A 37 10.16 -1.05 -16.01
C ARG A 37 8.76 -0.90 -15.44
N TYR A 38 8.22 0.31 -15.49
CA TYR A 38 6.82 0.58 -15.13
C TYR A 38 5.94 0.41 -16.36
N GLU A 39 4.97 -0.49 -16.29
CA GLU A 39 4.07 -0.79 -17.39
C GLU A 39 2.63 -0.92 -16.88
N GLU A 40 1.66 -0.82 -17.79
CA GLU A 40 0.28 -1.15 -17.49
C GLU A 40 0.17 -2.67 -17.36
N GLY A 41 -0.01 -3.15 -16.13
CA GLY A 41 -0.10 -4.57 -15.85
C GLY A 41 -1.49 -4.99 -15.43
N SER A 42 -1.71 -6.30 -15.45
CA SER A 42 -2.90 -6.90 -14.88
C SER A 42 -2.74 -7.06 -13.37
N PHE A 43 -3.75 -6.62 -12.63
CA PHE A 43 -3.80 -6.79 -11.17
C PHE A 43 -4.74 -7.91 -10.79
N HIS A 44 -4.33 -8.69 -9.78
CA HIS A 44 -5.20 -9.70 -9.19
C HIS A 44 -6.39 -9.05 -8.47
N PRO A 45 -7.63 -9.57 -8.58
CA PRO A 45 -8.83 -9.01 -7.95
C PRO A 45 -8.80 -9.00 -6.41
N SER A 46 -7.81 -9.64 -5.79
CA SER A 46 -7.56 -9.50 -4.34
C SER A 46 -6.95 -8.15 -3.95
N THR A 47 -6.48 -7.37 -4.93
CA THR A 47 -5.84 -6.07 -4.68
C THR A 47 -6.87 -5.07 -4.20
N THR A 48 -6.75 -4.70 -2.93
CA THR A 48 -7.67 -3.79 -2.27
C THR A 48 -6.97 -2.47 -1.98
N LEU A 49 -7.63 -1.35 -2.24
CA LEU A 49 -7.21 -0.04 -1.77
C LEU A 49 -8.06 0.39 -0.57
N GLN A 50 -7.42 1.03 0.40
CA GLN A 50 -8.07 1.54 1.59
C GLN A 50 -7.65 2.98 1.87
N LEU A 51 -8.60 3.80 2.32
CA LEU A 51 -8.35 5.15 2.84
C LEU A 51 -8.48 5.16 4.36
N ASN A 52 -7.55 5.84 5.02
CA ASN A 52 -7.58 6.14 6.45
C ASN A 52 -7.82 4.86 7.30
N GLY A 53 -6.98 3.84 7.08
CA GLY A 53 -7.03 2.59 7.83
C GLY A 53 -8.20 1.66 7.50
N GLY A 54 -9.00 1.95 6.46
CA GLY A 54 -10.12 1.11 6.04
C GLY A 54 -11.50 1.75 6.16
N ARG A 55 -11.58 3.06 6.49
CA ARG A 55 -12.85 3.80 6.50
C ARG A 55 -13.53 3.80 5.13
N PHE A 56 -12.73 3.93 4.07
CA PHE A 56 -13.19 3.69 2.70
C PHE A 56 -12.35 2.57 2.10
N ARG A 57 -13.01 1.68 1.36
CA ARG A 57 -12.37 0.50 0.77
C ARG A 57 -12.91 0.31 -0.64
N THR A 58 -12.01 0.08 -1.59
CA THR A 58 -12.35 -0.26 -2.96
C THR A 58 -11.42 -1.34 -3.48
N VAL A 59 -11.81 -2.00 -4.57
CA VAL A 59 -11.01 -3.05 -5.22
C VAL A 59 -10.44 -2.47 -6.50
N ALA A 60 -9.18 -2.80 -6.78
CA ALA A 60 -8.56 -2.40 -8.05
C ALA A 60 -9.19 -3.20 -9.20
N LEU A 61 -9.46 -2.52 -10.30
CA LEU A 61 -9.81 -3.17 -11.56
C LEU A 61 -8.60 -3.96 -12.10
N THR A 62 -8.86 -4.93 -12.97
CA THR A 62 -7.81 -5.73 -13.61
C THR A 62 -6.81 -4.88 -14.41
N ASN A 63 -7.24 -3.74 -14.95
CA ASN A 63 -6.39 -2.76 -15.64
C ASN A 63 -5.64 -1.80 -14.69
N GLY A 64 -5.74 -2.00 -13.37
CA GLY A 64 -5.09 -1.17 -12.35
C GLY A 64 -5.81 0.13 -12.02
N GLN A 65 -6.95 0.43 -12.66
CA GLN A 65 -7.73 1.60 -12.29
C GLN A 65 -8.45 1.38 -10.97
N PHE A 66 -8.70 2.47 -10.25
CA PHE A 66 -9.51 2.45 -9.05
C PHE A 66 -10.21 3.80 -8.88
N PHE A 67 -11.35 3.78 -8.21
CA PHE A 67 -12.08 4.96 -7.84
C PHE A 67 -12.71 4.79 -6.45
N PHE A 68 -12.74 5.89 -5.71
CA PHE A 68 -13.48 6.02 -4.46
C PHE A 68 -14.58 7.05 -4.67
N PRO A 69 -15.85 6.62 -4.74
CA PRO A 69 -16.96 7.55 -4.77
C PRO A 69 -17.16 8.16 -3.38
N ASP A 70 -17.75 9.37 -3.36
CA ASP A 70 -18.27 10.03 -2.17
C ASP A 70 -17.26 10.22 -1.01
N VAL A 71 -16.02 10.64 -1.31
CA VAL A 71 -15.03 10.92 -0.26
C VAL A 71 -15.20 12.38 0.22
N PRO A 72 -15.57 12.62 1.50
CA PRO A 72 -15.77 13.97 1.99
C PRO A 72 -14.45 14.75 2.04
N SER A 73 -14.52 16.08 2.00
CA SER A 73 -13.33 16.92 2.15
C SER A 73 -12.57 16.62 3.45
N GLY A 74 -11.24 16.63 3.37
CA GLY A 74 -10.39 16.25 4.49
C GLY A 74 -9.05 15.65 4.09
N LYS A 75 -8.40 15.07 5.09
CA LYS A 75 -7.04 14.52 5.03
C LYS A 75 -7.11 13.01 5.16
N TYR A 76 -6.57 12.29 4.18
CA TYR A 76 -6.64 10.84 4.10
C TYR A 76 -5.28 10.24 3.79
N VAL A 77 -5.09 8.98 4.19
CA VAL A 77 -3.92 8.19 3.81
C VAL A 77 -4.42 7.05 2.92
N LEU A 78 -3.93 7.01 1.69
CA LEU A 78 -4.20 5.95 0.73
C LEU A 78 -3.15 4.84 0.88
N GLU A 79 -3.64 3.62 1.05
CA GLU A 79 -2.82 2.42 1.16
C GLU A 79 -3.35 1.35 0.19
N VAL A 80 -2.44 0.68 -0.51
CA VAL A 80 -2.76 -0.42 -1.42
C VAL A 80 -2.27 -1.72 -0.82
N LYS A 81 -3.18 -2.68 -0.67
CA LYS A 81 -2.90 -4.05 -0.22
C LYS A 81 -2.98 -4.98 -1.43
N SER A 82 -1.83 -5.45 -1.89
CA SER A 82 -1.71 -6.47 -2.94
C SER A 82 -0.76 -7.57 -2.48
N GLN A 83 -0.93 -8.78 -3.02
CA GLN A 83 -0.03 -9.92 -2.76
C GLN A 83 1.22 -9.90 -3.65
N GLN A 84 1.10 -9.33 -4.86
CA GLN A 84 2.15 -9.36 -5.87
C GLN A 84 3.08 -8.15 -5.78
N TYR A 85 2.55 -6.99 -5.39
CA TYR A 85 3.26 -5.71 -5.38
C TYR A 85 3.07 -5.00 -4.05
N THR A 86 4.08 -4.27 -3.60
CA THR A 86 3.97 -3.35 -2.46
C THR A 86 3.97 -1.93 -2.96
N PHE A 87 3.10 -1.07 -2.44
CA PHE A 87 3.03 0.33 -2.82
C PHE A 87 3.37 1.23 -1.63
N SER A 88 3.94 2.40 -1.92
CA SER A 88 4.12 3.44 -0.91
C SER A 88 2.76 4.03 -0.52
N LYS A 89 2.61 4.38 0.75
CA LYS A 89 1.43 5.12 1.22
C LYS A 89 1.44 6.52 0.62
N ILE A 90 0.27 7.12 0.44
CA ILE A 90 0.13 8.49 -0.10
C ILE A 90 -0.82 9.28 0.78
N HIS A 91 -0.44 10.52 1.10
CA HIS A 91 -1.32 11.48 1.73
C HIS A 91 -2.19 12.15 0.68
N LEU A 92 -3.49 12.07 0.86
CA LEU A 92 -4.48 12.77 0.04
C LEU A 92 -5.07 13.92 0.84
N HIS A 93 -5.11 15.09 0.24
CA HIS A 93 -5.77 16.27 0.76
C HIS A 93 -6.88 16.65 -0.22
N ILE A 94 -8.12 16.59 0.26
CA ILE A 94 -9.31 16.93 -0.51
C ILE A 94 -9.82 18.25 0.03
N SER A 95 -9.75 19.28 -0.81
CA SER A 95 -10.28 20.61 -0.50
C SER A 95 -11.81 20.60 -0.41
N SER A 96 -12.39 21.58 0.29
CA SER A 96 -13.84 21.81 0.28
C SER A 96 -14.39 22.16 -1.10
N SER A 97 -13.52 22.60 -2.03
CA SER A 97 -13.83 22.84 -3.44
C SER A 97 -13.83 21.57 -4.31
N GLY A 98 -13.44 20.41 -3.76
CA GLY A 98 -13.29 19.16 -4.52
C GLY A 98 -11.93 18.99 -5.20
N GLU A 99 -10.99 19.92 -5.03
CA GLU A 99 -9.62 19.77 -5.52
C GLU A 99 -8.87 18.68 -4.73
N ILE A 100 -8.22 17.76 -5.44
CA ILE A 100 -7.51 16.62 -4.86
C ILE A 100 -6.01 16.84 -5.04
N MET A 101 -5.32 16.99 -3.91
CA MET A 101 -3.86 17.07 -3.86
C MET A 101 -3.32 15.79 -3.24
N ALA A 102 -2.27 15.21 -3.85
CA ALA A 102 -1.63 14.02 -3.33
C ALA A 102 -0.15 14.26 -3.05
N PHE A 103 0.33 13.69 -1.94
CA PHE A 103 1.68 13.85 -1.46
C PHE A 103 2.26 12.48 -1.09
N PRO A 104 3.51 12.18 -1.49
CA PRO A 104 4.14 10.92 -1.10
C PRO A 104 4.29 10.85 0.43
N PHE A 105 3.99 9.69 1.01
CA PHE A 105 4.24 9.47 2.44
C PHE A 105 5.72 9.22 2.69
N SER A 106 6.37 10.13 3.41
CA SER A 106 7.72 9.95 3.93
C SER A 106 7.67 9.74 5.45
N ILE A 107 8.24 8.63 5.93
CA ILE A 107 8.47 8.42 7.36
C ILE A 107 9.36 9.57 7.87
N GLY A 108 8.88 10.31 8.88
CA GLY A 108 9.65 11.39 9.52
C GLY A 108 9.33 12.82 9.08
N ASN A 109 8.49 13.02 8.06
CA ASN A 109 7.97 14.36 7.74
C ASN A 109 6.56 14.54 8.30
N ASP A 110 6.40 15.59 9.10
CA ASP A 110 5.08 16.07 9.52
C ASP A 110 4.25 16.45 8.29
N TRP A 111 2.93 16.26 8.39
CA TRP A 111 1.93 16.52 7.33
C TRP A 111 2.09 17.90 6.64
N SER A 112 2.74 18.86 7.29
CA SER A 112 2.92 20.24 6.84
C SER A 112 4.01 20.46 5.78
N ASN A 113 4.93 19.51 5.55
CA ASN A 113 6.16 19.77 4.77
C ASN A 113 6.33 18.89 3.52
N ALA A 114 5.25 18.36 2.97
CA ALA A 114 5.27 17.70 1.67
C ALA A 114 4.89 18.73 0.59
N HIS A 115 5.88 19.45 0.06
CA HIS A 115 5.67 20.55 -0.89
C HIS A 115 5.39 20.09 -2.33
N VAL A 116 5.55 18.80 -2.65
CA VAL A 116 5.41 18.28 -4.02
C VAL A 116 4.05 17.62 -4.20
N SER A 117 3.10 18.36 -4.78
CA SER A 117 1.84 17.81 -5.26
C SER A 117 2.09 16.86 -6.43
N LEU A 118 1.65 15.62 -6.32
CA LEU A 118 1.64 14.65 -7.41
C LEU A 118 0.59 15.08 -8.47
N PRO A 119 0.91 14.96 -9.77
CA PRO A 119 -0.06 15.23 -10.82
C PRO A 119 -1.25 14.27 -10.70
N TYR A 120 -2.45 14.80 -10.89
CA TYR A 120 -3.69 14.05 -10.97
C TYR A 120 -3.97 13.71 -12.44
N PRO A 121 -4.47 12.50 -12.79
CA PRO A 121 -4.86 11.37 -11.94
C PRO A 121 -3.67 10.65 -11.28
N LEU A 122 -3.91 10.05 -10.12
CA LEU A 122 -2.86 9.45 -9.29
C LEU A 122 -2.22 8.24 -9.96
N MET A 123 -0.94 8.33 -10.30
CA MET A 123 -0.16 7.19 -10.79
C MET A 123 0.67 6.57 -9.67
N LEU A 124 0.18 5.45 -9.12
CA LEU A 124 0.85 4.73 -8.04
C LEU A 124 1.90 3.79 -8.61
N ARG A 125 3.17 4.06 -8.30
CA ARG A 125 4.28 3.19 -8.65
C ARG A 125 4.49 2.15 -7.56
N PRO A 126 4.64 0.86 -7.92
CA PRO A 126 4.96 -0.17 -6.97
C PRO A 126 6.39 0.03 -6.51
N ARG A 127 6.60 -0.03 -5.19
CA ARG A 127 7.91 -0.20 -4.63
C ARG A 127 8.25 -1.68 -4.78
N LEU A 128 9.35 -1.98 -5.45
CA LEU A 128 9.93 -3.32 -5.45
C LEU A 128 10.16 -3.70 -3.98
N SER A 129 9.27 -4.50 -3.40
CA SER A 129 9.58 -5.18 -2.16
C SER A 129 10.55 -6.30 -2.52
N PRO A 130 11.71 -6.39 -1.84
CA PRO A 130 12.55 -7.55 -1.97
C PRO A 130 11.68 -8.74 -1.60
N THR A 131 11.45 -9.59 -2.59
CA THR A 131 10.92 -10.91 -2.45
C THR A 131 11.41 -11.49 -1.13
N GLN A 132 10.48 -11.92 -0.26
CA GLN A 132 10.78 -12.74 0.91
C GLN A 132 11.28 -14.14 0.50
N PHE A 133 11.90 -14.25 -0.68
CA PHE A 133 12.81 -15.31 -1.02
C PHE A 133 14.01 -15.17 -0.08
N LEU A 134 13.84 -15.69 1.12
CA LEU A 134 14.92 -16.30 1.86
C LEU A 134 15.55 -17.29 0.87
N SER A 135 16.63 -16.89 0.19
CA SER A 135 17.40 -17.82 -0.62
C SER A 135 17.71 -19.02 0.29
N PRO A 136 17.40 -20.26 -0.14
CA PRO A 136 17.75 -21.43 0.63
C PRO A 136 19.23 -21.30 0.98
N GLU A 137 19.53 -21.34 2.27
CA GLU A 137 20.87 -21.09 2.80
C GLU A 137 21.89 -21.89 1.99
N GLY A 138 22.83 -21.18 1.36
CA GLY A 138 23.75 -21.76 0.37
C GLY A 138 24.36 -23.08 0.84
N LEU A 139 24.38 -24.05 -0.09
CA LEU A 139 25.00 -25.38 -0.04
C LEU A 139 25.49 -25.82 1.35
N LYS A 140 24.58 -26.44 2.13
CA LYS A 140 24.85 -27.09 3.43
C LYS A 140 26.13 -27.93 3.46
N VAL A 141 26.54 -28.51 2.33
CA VAL A 141 27.72 -29.37 2.19
C VAL A 141 29.03 -28.66 2.49
N VAL A 142 29.21 -27.40 2.10
CA VAL A 142 30.46 -26.65 2.38
C VAL A 142 30.59 -26.35 3.88
N ARG A 143 29.47 -26.05 4.56
CA ARG A 143 29.43 -25.86 6.02
C ARG A 143 29.72 -27.16 6.79
N TRP A 144 29.40 -28.32 6.22
CA TRP A 144 29.74 -29.61 6.83
C TRP A 144 31.26 -29.87 6.81
N PHE A 145 31.95 -29.46 5.75
CA PHE A 145 33.41 -29.58 5.65
C PHE A 145 34.15 -28.52 6.49
N SER A 146 33.58 -27.32 6.68
CA SER A 146 34.17 -26.29 7.56
C SER A 146 34.02 -26.56 9.06
N ASN A 147 33.44 -27.71 9.46
CA ASN A 147 33.36 -28.07 10.87
C ASN A 147 34.63 -28.85 11.31
N PRO A 148 35.52 -28.25 12.13
CA PRO A 148 36.78 -28.87 12.53
C PRO A 148 36.58 -30.16 13.32
N LEU A 149 35.47 -30.32 14.03
CA LEU A 149 35.16 -31.55 14.76
C LEU A 149 34.86 -32.71 13.80
N LEU A 150 34.13 -32.45 12.71
CA LEU A 150 33.82 -33.47 11.71
C LEU A 150 35.07 -33.86 10.91
N LEU A 151 35.95 -32.91 10.60
CA LEU A 151 37.25 -33.18 9.98
C LEU A 151 38.14 -34.02 10.89
N MET A 152 38.23 -33.67 12.19
CA MET A 152 39.00 -34.42 13.18
C MET A 152 38.47 -35.85 13.35
N THR A 153 37.14 -36.02 13.38
CA THR A 153 36.51 -37.34 13.53
C THR A 153 36.76 -38.22 12.30
N GLY A 154 36.60 -37.66 11.09
CA GLY A 154 36.90 -38.38 9.84
C GLY A 154 38.37 -38.78 9.74
N PHE A 155 39.29 -37.88 10.12
CA PHE A 155 40.73 -38.15 10.14
C PHE A 155 41.10 -39.23 11.17
N CYS A 156 40.52 -39.17 12.38
CA CYS A 156 40.74 -40.20 13.40
C CYS A 156 40.29 -41.58 12.92
N LEU A 157 39.14 -41.68 12.24
CA LEU A 157 38.64 -42.95 11.71
C LEU A 157 39.54 -43.50 10.59
N LEU A 158 40.03 -42.63 9.70
CA LEU A 158 40.98 -43.01 8.65
C LEU A 158 42.28 -43.56 9.25
N MET A 159 42.85 -42.83 10.22
CA MET A 159 44.07 -43.25 10.91
C MET A 159 43.87 -44.56 11.70
N SER A 160 42.71 -44.76 12.33
CA SER A 160 42.40 -46.00 13.05
C SER A 160 42.38 -47.23 12.14
N ARG A 161 41.97 -47.07 10.87
CA ARG A 161 41.95 -48.15 9.87
C ARG A 161 43.31 -48.43 9.26
N LEU A 162 44.17 -47.43 9.15
CA LEU A 162 45.54 -47.56 8.64
C LEU A 162 46.51 -48.18 9.66
N ASN A 163 46.20 -48.10 10.96
CA ASN A 163 47.02 -48.67 12.04
C ASN A 163 46.65 -50.14 12.38
N LEU A 164 45.84 -50.79 11.53
CA LEU A 164 45.38 -52.18 11.66
C LEU A 164 45.89 -53.07 10.51
N TYR A 165 46.91 -52.62 9.77
CA TYR A 165 47.64 -53.39 8.75
C TYR A 165 49.15 -53.20 9.00
#